data_AF-A0A813H2B5-F1
#
_entry.id   AF-A0A813H2B5-F1
#
_cell.length_a   1.000
_cell.length_b   1.000
_cell.length_c   1.000
_cell.angle_alpha   90.00
_cell.angle_beta   90.00
_cell.angle_gamma   90.00
#
_symmetry.space_group_name_H-M   'P 1'
#
loop_
_entity.id
_entity.type
_entity.pdbx_description
1 polymer ?
#
loop_
_entity_poly.entity_id
_entity_poly.type
_entity_poly.pdbx_seq_one_letter_code
_entity_poly.pdbx_strand_id
1 'polypeptide(L)'
;MSCIWRSAGRAAGLPKRLGRCLSGGVLPHIAMPSSASGSSRRSCASTSRSSQGGTTALGAYLERCGAVWGEAYEVEGVQASEDGRRFAWRVECPPERLAALRHGDPLESPTFPLPGGCRARFQLFPKGDSDCSDEGSCSLWLCTDSQALGKIRLKLGGAEQSQGASQFCRLSEALAGDAIDVSLQLEEAEVQEPPVAVEQSLRLTDLKMAEWQLFSADRLLRTGSLISSPPFRFHHVLLGDMYLELLPGVPHPEHCTLFFRCR
;
A
#
# COMPACT_ATOMS: atom_id res chain seq x y z
N MET A 1 17.56 20.49 -1.05
CA MET A 1 16.91 20.34 -2.37
C MET A 1 15.52 20.93 -2.23
N SER A 2 15.24 22.04 -2.91
CA SER A 2 13.95 22.74 -2.81
C SER A 2 13.33 22.78 -4.21
N CYS A 3 12.11 22.27 -4.34
CA CYS A 3 11.29 22.50 -5.52
C CYS A 3 10.61 23.85 -5.36
N ILE A 4 10.86 24.79 -6.27
CA ILE A 4 10.20 26.10 -6.28
C ILE A 4 9.13 26.04 -7.37
N TRP A 5 7.87 26.11 -6.95
CA TRP A 5 6.75 26.33 -7.85
C TRP A 5 6.56 27.84 -8.04
N ARG A 6 6.46 28.33 -9.28
CA ARG A 6 6.09 29.72 -9.59
C ARG A 6 4.79 29.72 -10.37
N SER A 7 3.68 29.96 -9.67
CA SER A 7 2.46 30.44 -10.30
C SER A 7 2.61 31.93 -10.59
N ALA A 8 2.39 32.33 -11.84
CA ALA A 8 2.26 33.73 -12.22
C ALA A 8 0.77 34.12 -12.10
N GLY A 9 0.39 34.65 -10.94
CA GLY A 9 -0.93 35.24 -10.70
C GLY A 9 -0.82 36.41 -9.72
N ARG A 10 -1.30 37.60 -10.12
CA ARG A 10 -1.15 38.86 -9.37
C ARG A 10 -2.10 38.94 -8.15
N ALA A 11 -1.51 39.24 -6.99
CA ALA A 11 -1.98 40.05 -5.84
C ALA A 11 -3.46 40.00 -5.37
N ALA A 12 -3.68 39.58 -4.11
CA ALA A 12 -3.87 40.45 -2.93
C ALA A 12 -4.68 39.75 -1.81
N GLY A 13 -4.14 39.70 -0.58
CA GLY A 13 -4.92 39.40 0.65
C GLY A 13 -4.28 38.37 1.60
N LEU A 14 -3.54 38.86 2.61
CA LEU A 14 -3.15 38.13 3.84
C LEU A 14 -4.34 38.13 4.86
N PRO A 15 -4.28 37.46 6.04
CA PRO A 15 -3.40 36.39 6.54
C PRO A 15 -4.16 35.23 7.25
N LYS A 16 -3.46 34.14 7.64
CA LYS A 16 -3.44 33.61 9.03
C LYS A 16 -2.36 32.53 9.18
N ARG A 17 -1.40 32.80 10.07
CA ARG A 17 -0.46 31.83 10.64
C ARG A 17 -1.14 31.05 11.76
N LEU A 18 -0.89 29.75 11.85
CA LEU A 18 -0.77 28.87 13.03
C LEU A 18 -0.21 27.53 12.47
N GLY A 19 0.80 26.86 12.99
CA GLY A 19 1.50 26.97 14.26
C GLY A 19 3.00 26.63 14.14
N ARG A 20 3.63 26.78 15.30
CA ARG A 20 5.05 26.66 15.61
C ARG A 20 5.24 25.32 16.32
N CYS A 21 6.28 24.56 16.00
CA CYS A 21 6.91 23.67 16.97
C CYS A 21 8.42 23.93 16.95
N LEU A 22 8.96 24.17 18.13
CA LEU A 22 10.33 24.58 18.41
C LEU A 22 11.22 23.34 18.66
N SER A 23 12.39 23.37 18.03
CA SER A 23 13.73 23.00 18.52
C SER A 23 13.96 21.79 19.44
N GLY A 24 14.99 21.01 19.07
CA GLY A 24 16.16 20.82 19.95
C GLY A 24 16.47 19.39 20.35
N GLY A 25 17.62 18.88 19.90
CA GLY A 25 18.23 17.65 20.38
C GLY A 25 19.67 17.54 19.91
N VAL A 26 20.58 18.06 20.73
CA VAL A 26 22.04 17.98 20.59
C VAL A 26 22.49 16.52 20.68
N LEU A 27 23.28 16.05 19.72
CA LEU A 27 23.94 14.74 19.76
C LEU A 27 25.07 14.72 20.79
N PRO A 28 25.17 13.71 21.67
CA PRO A 28 26.41 13.39 22.35
C PRO A 28 27.25 12.40 21.53
N HIS A 29 28.55 12.69 21.45
CA HIS A 29 29.61 11.76 21.06
C HIS A 29 29.55 10.50 21.92
N ILE A 30 29.49 9.32 21.29
CA ILE A 30 29.73 8.04 21.97
C ILE A 30 31.08 7.49 21.49
N ALA A 31 32.01 7.36 22.44
CA ALA A 31 33.30 6.75 22.28
C ALA A 31 33.19 5.22 22.24
N MET A 32 34.05 4.57 21.46
CA MET A 32 34.22 3.12 21.44
C MET A 32 35.01 2.63 22.66
N PRO A 33 34.64 1.50 23.27
CA PRO A 33 35.53 0.76 24.14
C PRO A 33 36.21 -0.41 23.41
N SER A 34 37.51 -0.52 23.65
CA SER A 34 38.36 -1.65 23.31
C SER A 34 38.10 -2.87 24.20
N SER A 35 38.37 -4.03 23.64
CA SER A 35 38.26 -5.39 24.16
C SER A 35 38.98 -5.70 25.48
N ALA A 36 38.40 -6.57 26.32
CA ALA A 36 39.06 -7.74 26.94
C ALA A 36 38.09 -8.68 27.69
N SER A 37 38.12 -9.95 27.28
CA SER A 37 38.01 -11.22 28.05
C SER A 37 36.94 -11.43 29.15
N GLY A 38 36.13 -12.47 28.97
CA GLY A 38 35.36 -13.12 30.05
C GLY A 38 34.52 -14.31 29.58
N SER A 39 35.04 -15.52 29.75
CA SER A 39 34.39 -16.79 29.42
C SER A 39 33.10 -17.05 30.20
N SER A 40 32.04 -17.53 29.56
CA SER A 40 31.13 -18.50 30.19
C SER A 40 30.30 -19.28 29.17
N ARG A 41 30.45 -20.60 29.19
CA ARG A 41 29.65 -21.58 28.45
C ARG A 41 28.30 -21.75 29.14
N ARG A 42 27.20 -21.75 28.37
CA ARG A 42 26.06 -22.63 28.60
C ARG A 42 25.26 -22.81 27.31
N SER A 43 25.34 -24.03 26.81
CA SER A 43 24.58 -24.61 25.71
C SER A 43 23.19 -25.00 26.20
N CYS A 44 22.15 -24.51 25.50
CA CYS A 44 20.86 -25.18 25.40
C CYS A 44 20.50 -25.24 23.92
N ALA A 45 20.51 -26.47 23.39
CA ALA A 45 20.10 -26.78 22.05
C ALA A 45 18.58 -26.79 21.99
N SER A 46 17.98 -25.88 21.22
CA SER A 46 16.63 -26.04 20.68
C SER A 46 16.76 -26.26 19.18
N THR A 47 16.63 -27.53 18.79
CA THR A 47 16.64 -27.99 17.41
C THR A 47 15.28 -27.66 16.77
N SER A 48 15.09 -26.41 16.34
CA SER A 48 14.03 -26.08 15.39
C SER A 48 14.52 -26.45 13.99
N ARG A 49 13.89 -27.47 13.41
CA ARG A 49 14.08 -27.87 12.00
C ARG A 49 13.54 -26.73 11.13
N SER A 50 14.41 -25.83 10.70
CA SER A 50 14.11 -24.85 9.66
C SER A 50 14.05 -25.56 8.31
N SER A 51 12.88 -25.54 7.68
CA SER A 51 12.72 -25.72 6.25
C SER A 51 13.63 -24.72 5.53
N GLN A 52 14.61 -25.23 4.78
CA GLN A 52 15.59 -24.46 4.02
C GLN A 52 14.92 -23.70 2.85
N GLY A 53 14.24 -22.60 3.13
CA GLY A 53 13.98 -21.55 2.16
C GLY A 53 15.19 -20.62 2.13
N GLY A 54 15.85 -20.49 0.97
CA GLY A 54 17.06 -19.68 0.83
C GLY A 54 16.83 -18.21 1.25
N THR A 55 17.36 -17.83 2.40
CA THR A 55 17.31 -16.45 2.89
C THR A 55 18.18 -15.55 2.02
N THR A 56 17.56 -14.58 1.33
CA THR A 56 18.27 -13.57 0.56
C THR A 56 19.06 -12.64 1.50
N ALA A 57 20.07 -11.92 0.98
CA ALA A 57 20.85 -10.95 1.76
C ALA A 57 19.97 -9.83 2.38
N LEU A 58 18.88 -9.47 1.69
CA LEU A 58 17.86 -8.57 2.20
C LEU A 58 17.05 -9.21 3.34
N GLY A 59 16.64 -10.48 3.20
CA GLY A 59 15.94 -11.22 4.25
C GLY A 59 16.71 -11.26 5.56
N ALA A 60 18.01 -11.57 5.49
CA ALA A 60 18.90 -11.58 6.65
C ALA A 60 19.12 -10.18 7.27
N TYR A 61 19.09 -9.12 6.46
CA TYR A 61 19.16 -7.75 6.99
C TYR A 61 17.89 -7.39 7.77
N LEU A 62 16.72 -7.71 7.21
CA LEU A 62 15.43 -7.44 7.84
C LEU A 62 15.29 -8.20 9.17
N GLU A 63 15.71 -9.47 9.23
CA GLU A 63 15.74 -10.24 10.48
C GLU A 63 16.60 -9.58 11.56
N ARG A 64 17.80 -9.09 11.18
CA ARG A 64 18.68 -8.35 12.12
C ARG A 64 18.06 -7.05 12.60
N CYS A 65 17.20 -6.43 11.79
CA CYS A 65 16.41 -5.26 12.17
C CYS A 65 15.15 -5.62 12.99
N GLY A 66 14.96 -6.90 13.33
CA GLY A 66 13.85 -7.37 14.15
C GLY A 66 12.64 -7.83 13.36
N ALA A 67 12.73 -7.98 12.03
CA ALA A 67 11.67 -8.59 11.25
C ALA A 67 11.56 -10.08 11.62
N VAL A 68 10.43 -10.46 12.19
CA VAL A 68 10.11 -11.86 12.45
C VAL A 68 9.36 -12.38 11.24
N TRP A 69 10.00 -13.26 10.46
CA TRP A 69 9.29 -14.04 9.46
C TRP A 69 8.49 -15.10 10.23
N GLY A 70 7.21 -14.84 10.47
CA GLY A 70 6.30 -15.93 10.80
C GLY A 70 6.33 -16.97 9.69
N GLU A 71 6.01 -18.23 9.98
CA GLU A 71 5.75 -19.22 8.93
C GLU A 71 4.78 -18.57 7.94
N ALA A 72 5.28 -18.28 6.74
CA ALA A 72 4.48 -17.65 5.71
C ALA A 72 3.30 -18.57 5.47
N TYR A 73 2.11 -18.11 5.85
CA TYR A 73 0.89 -18.90 5.80
C TYR A 73 0.76 -19.51 4.40
N GLU A 74 0.42 -20.80 4.31
CA GLU A 74 -0.06 -21.33 3.03
C GLU A 74 -1.39 -20.61 2.74
N VAL A 75 -1.33 -19.63 1.85
CA VAL A 75 -2.49 -18.87 1.42
C VAL A 75 -2.85 -19.36 0.03
N GLU A 76 -4.07 -19.86 -0.12
CA GLU A 76 -4.61 -20.18 -1.44
C GLU A 76 -4.59 -18.93 -2.32
N GLY A 77 -4.27 -19.11 -3.60
CA GLY A 77 -4.31 -18.03 -4.58
C GLY A 77 -5.73 -17.49 -4.76
N VAL A 78 -5.84 -16.23 -5.17
CA VAL A 78 -7.13 -15.66 -5.55
C VAL A 78 -7.60 -16.30 -6.86
N GLN A 79 -8.80 -16.88 -6.84
CA GLN A 79 -9.42 -17.51 -7.99
C GLN A 79 -10.24 -16.48 -8.76
N ALA A 80 -9.89 -16.25 -10.03
CA ALA A 80 -10.69 -15.44 -10.94
C ALA A 80 -11.72 -16.32 -11.65
N SER A 81 -12.95 -15.81 -11.81
CA SER A 81 -13.95 -16.43 -12.67
C SER A 81 -13.59 -16.28 -14.15
N GLU A 82 -14.18 -17.12 -14.99
CA GLU A 82 -13.96 -17.11 -16.45
C GLU A 82 -14.35 -15.78 -17.12
N ASP A 83 -15.35 -15.07 -16.56
CA ASP A 83 -15.78 -13.76 -17.04
C ASP A 83 -14.83 -12.62 -16.63
N GLY A 84 -13.83 -12.90 -15.78
CA GLY A 84 -12.89 -11.92 -15.25
C GLY A 84 -13.51 -10.84 -14.36
N ARG A 85 -14.76 -11.04 -13.91
CA ARG A 85 -15.51 -10.07 -13.10
C ARG A 85 -15.67 -10.48 -11.65
N ARG A 86 -15.44 -11.75 -11.32
CA ARG A 86 -15.49 -12.25 -9.94
C ARG A 86 -14.14 -12.78 -9.52
N PHE A 87 -13.78 -12.46 -8.29
CA PHE A 87 -12.54 -12.92 -7.66
C PHE A 87 -12.90 -13.47 -6.30
N ALA A 88 -12.42 -14.67 -5.99
CA ALA A 88 -12.68 -15.35 -4.72
C ALA A 88 -11.37 -15.70 -4.04
N TRP A 89 -11.33 -15.53 -2.73
CA TRP A 89 -10.20 -15.84 -1.89
C TRP A 89 -10.70 -16.53 -0.62
N ARG A 90 -10.20 -17.73 -0.36
CA ARG A 90 -10.54 -18.51 0.82
C ARG A 90 -9.39 -18.47 1.81
N VAL A 91 -9.72 -18.19 3.06
CA VAL A 91 -8.75 -18.07 4.15
C VAL A 91 -9.05 -19.11 5.20
N GLU A 92 -8.15 -20.06 5.40
CA GLU A 92 -8.26 -21.01 6.51
C GLU A 92 -7.93 -20.30 7.84
N CYS A 93 -8.90 -20.30 8.74
CA CYS A 93 -8.87 -19.66 10.04
C CYS A 93 -9.27 -20.67 11.14
N PRO A 94 -8.47 -21.73 11.38
CA PRO A 94 -8.72 -22.64 12.49
C PRO A 94 -8.70 -21.87 13.83
N PRO A 95 -9.39 -22.37 14.87
CA PRO A 95 -9.57 -21.65 16.13
C PRO A 95 -8.27 -21.19 16.78
N GLU A 96 -7.21 -22.00 16.70
CA GLU A 96 -5.89 -21.68 17.26
C GLU A 96 -5.26 -20.49 16.53
N ARG A 97 -5.38 -20.44 15.20
CA ARG A 97 -4.89 -19.34 14.36
C ARG A 97 -5.66 -18.07 14.65
N LEU A 98 -7.00 -18.18 14.71
CA LEU A 98 -7.86 -17.04 15.01
C LEU A 98 -7.61 -16.51 16.43
N ALA A 99 -7.33 -17.39 17.40
CA ALA A 99 -6.96 -17.00 18.76
C ALA A 99 -5.63 -16.23 18.81
N ALA A 100 -4.64 -16.61 18.01
CA ALA A 100 -3.32 -15.98 17.96
C ALA A 100 -3.34 -14.57 17.34
N LEU A 101 -4.28 -14.29 16.42
CA LEU A 101 -4.44 -12.97 15.81
C LEU A 101 -4.84 -11.92 16.85
N ARG A 102 -4.31 -10.71 16.71
CA ARG A 102 -4.69 -9.53 17.49
C ARG A 102 -5.63 -8.65 16.69
N HIS A 103 -6.32 -7.77 17.39
CA HIS A 103 -7.04 -6.67 16.75
C HIS A 103 -6.03 -5.79 15.99
N GLY A 104 -6.37 -5.41 14.75
CA GLY A 104 -5.48 -4.71 13.83
C GLY A 104 -4.54 -5.59 13.00
N ASP A 105 -4.48 -6.91 13.22
CA ASP A 105 -3.63 -7.80 12.42
C ASP A 105 -4.30 -8.08 11.06
N PRO A 106 -3.67 -7.72 9.93
CA PRO A 106 -4.20 -7.99 8.60
C PRO A 106 -3.85 -9.41 8.13
N LEU A 107 -4.77 -10.00 7.38
CA LEU A 107 -4.54 -11.11 6.47
C LEU A 107 -4.69 -10.58 5.04
N GLU A 108 -3.63 -10.68 4.24
CA GLU A 108 -3.61 -10.19 2.87
C GLU A 108 -3.66 -11.33 1.87
N SER A 109 -4.45 -11.15 0.80
CA SER A 109 -4.40 -12.06 -0.33
C SER A 109 -3.14 -11.81 -1.16
N PRO A 110 -2.68 -12.80 -1.97
CA PRO A 110 -1.80 -12.52 -3.09
C PRO A 110 -2.39 -11.44 -4.00
N THR A 111 -1.53 -10.69 -4.67
CA THR A 111 -1.96 -9.70 -5.66
C THR A 111 -2.57 -10.40 -6.87
N PHE A 112 -3.70 -9.91 -7.35
CA PHE A 112 -4.39 -10.42 -8.53
C PHE A 112 -4.68 -9.30 -9.55
N PRO A 113 -4.69 -9.62 -10.85
CA PRO A 113 -5.00 -8.64 -11.88
C PRO A 113 -6.50 -8.35 -11.93
N LEU A 114 -6.85 -7.08 -12.14
CA LEU A 114 -8.19 -6.61 -12.43
C LEU A 114 -8.32 -6.23 -13.92
N PRO A 115 -9.56 -6.17 -14.46
CA PRO A 115 -9.80 -5.56 -15.76
C PRO A 115 -9.20 -4.16 -15.86
N GLY A 116 -8.62 -3.81 -17.01
CA GLY A 116 -7.90 -2.55 -17.20
C GLY A 116 -6.41 -2.59 -16.79
N GLY A 117 -5.86 -3.76 -16.45
CA GLY A 117 -4.43 -3.95 -16.18
C GLY A 117 -3.99 -3.48 -14.79
N CYS A 118 -4.95 -3.12 -13.94
CA CYS A 118 -4.73 -2.76 -12.54
C CYS A 118 -4.49 -4.02 -11.71
N ARG A 119 -3.97 -3.85 -10.50
CA ARG A 119 -3.73 -4.93 -9.55
C ARG A 119 -4.44 -4.63 -8.25
N ALA A 120 -5.01 -5.66 -7.65
CA ALA A 120 -5.62 -5.57 -6.34
C ALA A 120 -5.16 -6.68 -5.40
N ARG A 121 -5.46 -6.47 -4.12
CA ARG A 121 -5.39 -7.47 -3.06
C ARG A 121 -6.51 -7.24 -2.07
N PHE A 122 -6.99 -8.31 -1.45
CA PHE A 122 -7.85 -8.22 -0.29
C PHE A 122 -7.00 -7.98 0.96
N GLN A 123 -7.52 -7.18 1.87
CA GLN A 123 -6.96 -6.98 3.20
C GLN A 123 -8.09 -7.21 4.22
N LEU A 124 -8.04 -8.35 4.88
CA LEU A 124 -9.03 -8.82 5.85
C LEU A 124 -8.47 -8.64 7.27
N PHE A 125 -9.28 -8.13 8.19
CA PHE A 125 -8.96 -8.06 9.61
C PHE A 125 -10.00 -8.85 10.39
N PRO A 126 -9.74 -10.13 10.73
CA PRO A 126 -10.74 -10.99 11.37
C PRO A 126 -11.24 -10.46 12.72
N LYS A 127 -10.41 -9.68 13.43
CA LYS A 127 -10.76 -9.04 14.71
C LYS A 127 -10.96 -7.53 14.61
N GLY A 128 -11.15 -7.01 13.41
CA GLY A 128 -11.27 -5.58 13.14
C GLY A 128 -9.91 -4.91 12.93
N ASP A 129 -9.90 -3.86 12.11
CA ASP A 129 -8.78 -2.94 11.92
C ASP A 129 -8.69 -1.92 13.08
N SER A 130 -7.68 -1.06 13.07
CA SER A 130 -7.44 -0.10 14.16
C SER A 130 -8.58 0.91 14.40
N ASP A 131 -9.43 1.11 13.40
CA ASP A 131 -10.52 2.08 13.45
C ASP A 131 -11.86 1.42 13.84
N CYS A 132 -11.89 0.08 13.93
CA CYS A 132 -13.06 -0.69 14.32
C CYS A 132 -13.26 -0.67 15.85
N SER A 133 -14.27 0.07 16.32
CA SER A 133 -14.68 0.10 17.74
C SER A 133 -15.44 -1.15 18.20
N ASP A 134 -15.96 -1.95 17.28
CA ASP A 134 -16.98 -2.95 17.57
C ASP A 134 -16.34 -4.32 17.80
N GLU A 135 -16.38 -4.80 19.04
CA GLU A 135 -15.81 -6.09 19.42
C GLU A 135 -16.49 -7.24 18.66
N GLY A 136 -15.67 -8.11 18.06
CA GLY A 136 -16.12 -9.26 17.28
C GLY A 136 -16.57 -8.92 15.86
N SER A 137 -16.36 -7.68 15.40
CA SER A 137 -16.55 -7.30 13.99
C SER A 137 -15.27 -7.55 13.19
N CYS A 138 -15.45 -7.91 11.92
CA CYS A 138 -14.38 -7.99 10.93
C CYS A 138 -14.33 -6.71 10.11
N SER A 139 -13.14 -6.37 9.63
CA SER A 139 -12.94 -5.33 8.62
C SER A 139 -12.48 -5.96 7.32
N LEU A 140 -12.89 -5.41 6.19
CA LEU A 140 -12.46 -5.85 4.87
C LEU A 140 -12.22 -4.64 3.98
N TRP A 141 -11.06 -4.65 3.33
CA TRP A 141 -10.65 -3.61 2.38
C TRP A 141 -10.15 -4.23 1.08
N LEU A 142 -10.34 -3.50 -0.01
CA LEU A 142 -9.74 -3.81 -1.32
C LEU A 142 -8.65 -2.76 -1.58
N CYS A 143 -7.39 -3.18 -1.55
CA CYS A 143 -6.29 -2.31 -1.95
C CYS A 143 -6.07 -2.48 -3.45
N THR A 144 -6.10 -1.38 -4.21
CA THR A 144 -5.93 -1.35 -5.66
C THR A 144 -4.95 -0.24 -6.04
N ASP A 145 -4.16 -0.45 -7.09
CA ASP A 145 -3.30 0.59 -7.67
C ASP A 145 -4.05 1.56 -8.62
N SER A 146 -5.36 1.37 -8.77
CA SER A 146 -6.25 2.24 -9.55
C SER A 146 -7.48 2.66 -8.77
N GLN A 147 -7.78 3.96 -8.80
CA GLN A 147 -9.01 4.54 -8.25
C GLN A 147 -10.20 4.41 -9.21
N ALA A 148 -9.97 4.00 -10.46
CA ALA A 148 -10.98 3.92 -11.49
C ALA A 148 -11.73 2.58 -11.49
N LEU A 149 -11.78 1.87 -10.36
CA LEU A 149 -12.67 0.74 -10.24
C LEU A 149 -14.11 1.25 -10.32
N GLY A 150 -14.91 0.65 -11.20
CA GLY A 150 -16.34 0.92 -11.28
C GLY A 150 -17.06 0.51 -9.98
N LYS A 151 -18.38 0.38 -10.04
CA LYS A 151 -19.14 -0.14 -8.90
C LYS A 151 -18.64 -1.55 -8.56
N ILE A 152 -18.15 -1.72 -7.34
CA ILE A 152 -17.69 -3.01 -6.82
C ILE A 152 -18.66 -3.51 -5.76
N ARG A 153 -18.65 -4.83 -5.54
CA ARG A 153 -19.26 -5.45 -4.37
C ARG A 153 -18.27 -6.39 -3.72
N LEU A 154 -18.01 -6.14 -2.45
CA LEU A 154 -17.23 -7.02 -1.60
C LEU A 154 -18.17 -7.90 -0.81
N LYS A 155 -17.78 -9.16 -0.63
CA LYS A 155 -18.52 -10.12 0.18
C LYS A 155 -17.58 -10.83 1.13
N LEU A 156 -18.02 -10.97 2.38
CA LEU A 156 -17.32 -11.63 3.47
C LEU A 156 -18.28 -12.62 4.13
N GLY A 157 -18.09 -13.92 3.89
CA GLY A 157 -19.04 -14.94 4.29
C GLY A 157 -20.44 -14.66 3.72
N GLY A 158 -21.42 -14.45 4.60
CA GLY A 158 -22.80 -14.11 4.22
C GLY A 158 -23.06 -12.64 3.92
N ALA A 159 -22.17 -11.72 4.30
CA ALA A 159 -22.39 -10.27 4.23
C ALA A 159 -21.84 -9.67 2.92
N GLU A 160 -22.54 -8.70 2.34
CA GLU A 160 -22.17 -8.01 1.10
C GLU A 160 -22.24 -6.48 1.28
N GLN A 161 -21.22 -5.76 0.80
CA GLN A 161 -21.19 -4.29 0.80
C GLN A 161 -20.59 -3.75 -0.51
N SER A 162 -20.92 -2.50 -0.86
CA SER A 162 -20.42 -1.85 -2.09
C SER A 162 -18.98 -1.33 -1.99
N GLN A 163 -18.38 -1.36 -0.81
CA GLN A 163 -17.03 -0.86 -0.55
C GLN A 163 -16.43 -1.54 0.68
N GLY A 164 -15.14 -1.30 0.93
CA GLY A 164 -14.50 -1.75 2.16
C GLY A 164 -14.99 -0.96 3.38
N ALA A 165 -14.89 -1.58 4.56
CA ALA A 165 -15.32 -0.99 5.81
C ALA A 165 -14.55 -1.55 7.01
N SER A 166 -14.31 -0.70 8.00
CA SER A 166 -13.81 -1.09 9.33
C SER A 166 -14.82 -1.96 10.08
N GLN A 167 -16.11 -1.73 9.89
CA GLN A 167 -17.18 -2.55 10.45
C GLN A 167 -17.94 -3.24 9.30
N PHE A 168 -17.37 -4.35 8.80
CA PHE A 168 -17.92 -5.03 7.64
C PHE A 168 -19.07 -5.99 8.01
N CYS A 169 -18.80 -6.95 8.90
CA CYS A 169 -19.79 -7.86 9.48
C CYS A 169 -19.27 -8.48 10.77
N ARG A 170 -20.08 -9.27 11.47
CA ARG A 170 -19.61 -10.03 12.63
C ARG A 170 -18.72 -11.19 12.19
N LEU A 171 -17.70 -11.51 13.00
CA LEU A 171 -16.82 -12.65 12.76
C LEU A 171 -17.57 -13.98 12.69
N SER A 172 -18.61 -14.14 13.52
CA SER A 172 -19.48 -15.32 13.51
C SER A 172 -20.28 -15.48 12.20
N GLU A 173 -20.50 -14.40 11.45
CA GLU A 173 -21.19 -14.41 10.16
C GLU A 173 -20.22 -14.61 8.98
N ALA A 174 -18.98 -14.15 9.15
CA ALA A 174 -17.90 -14.32 8.18
C ALA A 174 -17.37 -15.77 8.15
N LEU A 175 -17.34 -16.41 9.32
CA LEU A 175 -16.72 -17.72 9.51
C LEU A 175 -17.68 -18.86 9.13
N ALA A 176 -17.26 -19.68 8.16
CA ALA A 176 -17.95 -20.89 7.73
C ALA A 176 -17.10 -22.13 8.11
N GLY A 177 -17.34 -22.67 9.31
CA GLY A 177 -16.47 -23.68 9.90
C GLY A 177 -15.15 -23.06 10.34
N ASP A 178 -14.04 -23.51 9.75
CA ASP A 178 -12.69 -23.00 10.04
C ASP A 178 -12.16 -22.16 8.87
N ALA A 179 -13.03 -21.59 8.04
CA ALA A 179 -12.63 -20.81 6.88
C ALA A 179 -13.47 -19.54 6.73
N ILE A 180 -12.86 -18.52 6.12
CA ILE A 180 -13.51 -17.27 5.74
C ILE A 180 -13.42 -17.15 4.22
N ASP A 181 -14.58 -17.04 3.57
CA ASP A 181 -14.66 -16.81 2.13
C ASP A 181 -14.80 -15.31 1.86
N VAL A 182 -13.87 -14.75 1.08
CA VAL A 182 -13.86 -13.37 0.62
C VAL A 182 -14.10 -13.37 -0.89
N SER A 183 -14.95 -12.47 -1.37
CA SER A 183 -15.08 -12.29 -2.82
C SER A 183 -15.30 -10.84 -3.24
N LEU A 184 -14.91 -10.55 -4.46
CA LEU A 184 -15.13 -9.31 -5.17
C LEU A 184 -15.96 -9.62 -6.41
N GLN A 185 -17.00 -8.85 -6.62
CA GLN A 185 -17.73 -8.79 -7.88
C GLN A 185 -17.63 -7.38 -8.45
N LEU A 186 -17.17 -7.29 -9.69
CA LEU A 186 -17.19 -6.06 -10.47
C LEU A 186 -18.54 -5.98 -11.18
N GLU A 187 -19.26 -4.88 -10.98
CA GLU A 187 -20.42 -4.60 -11.82
C GLU A 187 -19.95 -4.19 -13.22
N GLU A 188 -20.80 -4.44 -14.21
CA GLU A 188 -20.52 -4.01 -15.58
C GLU A 188 -20.29 -2.50 -15.59
N ALA A 189 -19.06 -2.10 -15.91
CA ALA A 189 -18.73 -0.69 -15.98
C ALA A 189 -19.64 -0.04 -17.02
N GLU A 190 -20.49 0.89 -16.58
CA GLU A 190 -21.13 1.84 -17.48
C GLU A 190 -20.02 2.42 -18.36
N VAL A 191 -20.20 2.33 -19.68
CA VAL A 191 -19.19 2.67 -20.71
C VAL A 191 -18.39 3.88 -20.26
N GLN A 192 -17.22 3.61 -19.69
CA GLN A 192 -16.41 4.66 -19.11
C GLN A 192 -15.92 5.48 -20.29
N GLU A 193 -16.20 6.78 -20.26
CA GLU A 193 -15.71 7.68 -21.30
C GLU A 193 -14.22 7.41 -21.53
N PRO A 194 -13.76 7.36 -22.79
CA PRO A 194 -12.39 7.03 -23.09
C PRO A 194 -11.46 7.89 -22.23
N PRO A 195 -10.39 7.31 -21.68
CA PRO A 195 -9.48 8.03 -20.78
C PRO A 195 -9.11 9.34 -21.44
N VAL A 196 -9.30 10.45 -20.71
CA VAL A 196 -9.04 11.79 -21.24
C VAL A 196 -7.60 11.79 -21.74
N ALA A 197 -7.43 11.98 -23.04
CA ALA A 197 -6.12 12.05 -23.65
C ALA A 197 -5.32 13.16 -22.96
N VAL A 198 -4.31 12.75 -22.19
CA VAL A 198 -3.46 13.67 -21.44
C VAL A 198 -2.41 14.19 -22.40
N GLU A 199 -2.58 15.43 -22.86
CA GLU A 199 -1.52 16.13 -23.54
C GLU A 199 -0.51 16.60 -22.47
N GLN A 200 0.74 16.16 -22.61
CA GLN A 200 1.79 16.42 -21.63
C GLN A 200 3.16 16.57 -22.29
N SER A 201 4.04 17.35 -21.67
CA SER A 201 5.44 17.54 -22.10
C SER A 201 6.37 17.36 -20.90
N LEU A 202 7.40 16.53 -21.06
CA LEU A 202 8.46 16.35 -20.06
C LEU A 202 9.79 16.83 -20.66
N ARG A 203 10.43 17.82 -20.02
CA ARG A 203 11.73 18.35 -20.41
C ARG A 203 12.75 18.06 -19.33
N LEU A 204 13.90 17.53 -19.71
CA LEU A 204 15.03 17.30 -18.81
C LEU A 204 16.11 18.34 -19.08
N THR A 205 16.49 19.09 -18.05
CA THR A 205 17.53 20.12 -18.15
C THR A 205 18.76 19.70 -17.35
N ASP A 206 19.90 19.60 -18.03
CA ASP A 206 21.21 19.27 -17.47
C ASP A 206 21.26 18.00 -16.61
N LEU A 207 20.33 17.07 -16.82
CA LEU A 207 20.18 15.85 -16.01
C LEU A 207 20.05 16.12 -14.49
N LYS A 208 19.67 17.34 -14.13
CA LYS A 208 19.51 17.81 -12.74
C LYS A 208 18.09 18.23 -12.43
N MET A 209 17.32 18.54 -13.47
CA MET A 209 15.97 19.07 -13.35
C MET A 209 15.07 18.38 -14.37
N ALA A 210 13.89 17.98 -13.93
CA ALA A 210 12.80 17.52 -14.78
C ALA A 210 11.66 18.53 -14.65
N GLU A 211 11.22 19.07 -15.78
CA GLU A 211 10.06 19.94 -15.88
C GLU A 211 8.94 19.20 -16.60
N TRP A 212 7.85 18.95 -15.88
CA TRP A 212 6.67 18.28 -16.40
C TRP A 212 5.50 19.25 -16.50
N GLN A 213 5.01 19.41 -17.72
CA GLN A 213 3.90 20.30 -18.06
C GLN A 213 2.71 19.45 -18.49
N LEU A 214 1.57 19.70 -17.85
CA LEU A 214 0.28 19.11 -18.19
C LEU A 214 -0.57 20.17 -18.88
N PHE A 215 -1.03 19.87 -20.09
CA PHE A 215 -1.96 20.74 -20.81
C PHE A 215 -3.39 20.39 -20.37
N SER A 216 -4.24 21.40 -20.15
CA SER A 216 -5.61 21.23 -19.62
C SER A 216 -5.69 20.64 -18.19
N ALA A 217 -4.78 21.05 -17.30
CA ALA A 217 -4.74 20.61 -15.91
C ALA A 217 -6.11 20.69 -15.19
N ASP A 218 -6.90 21.74 -15.41
CA ASP A 218 -8.23 21.88 -14.77
C ASP A 218 -9.23 20.79 -15.17
N ARG A 219 -9.12 20.25 -16.39
CA ARG A 219 -9.97 19.14 -16.84
C ARG A 219 -9.51 17.85 -16.17
N LEU A 220 -8.20 17.65 -16.14
CA LEU A 220 -7.55 16.48 -15.55
C LEU A 220 -7.78 16.38 -14.05
N LEU A 221 -7.63 17.50 -13.31
CA LEU A 221 -7.91 17.56 -11.87
C LEU A 221 -9.37 17.22 -11.55
N ARG A 222 -10.32 17.58 -12.42
CA ARG A 222 -11.73 17.24 -12.27
C ARG A 222 -12.04 15.76 -12.47
N THR A 223 -11.22 15.03 -13.24
CA THR A 223 -11.42 13.59 -13.44
C THR A 223 -11.03 12.76 -12.21
N GLY A 224 -10.23 13.30 -11.29
CA GLY A 224 -9.67 12.55 -10.16
C GLY A 224 -8.74 11.40 -10.57
N SER A 225 -8.42 11.25 -11.85
CA SER A 225 -7.59 10.15 -12.35
C SER A 225 -6.13 10.37 -11.99
N LEU A 226 -5.42 9.29 -11.68
CA LEU A 226 -3.96 9.29 -11.54
C LEU A 226 -3.33 9.60 -12.91
N ILE A 227 -2.37 10.50 -12.94
CA ILE A 227 -1.67 10.90 -14.16
C ILE A 227 -0.19 10.65 -13.96
N SER A 228 0.43 9.93 -14.89
CA SER A 228 1.86 9.64 -14.85
C SER A 228 2.59 10.31 -16.01
N SER A 229 3.77 10.89 -15.73
CA SER A 229 4.67 11.38 -16.78
C SER A 229 5.21 10.23 -17.64
N PRO A 230 5.71 10.50 -18.85
CA PRO A 230 6.57 9.56 -19.55
C PRO A 230 7.77 9.15 -18.67
N PRO A 231 8.31 7.93 -18.85
CA PRO A 231 9.48 7.49 -18.09
C PRO A 231 10.71 8.34 -18.43
N PHE A 232 11.54 8.64 -17.43
CA PHE A 232 12.80 9.38 -17.59
C PHE A 232 13.89 8.84 -16.67
N ARG A 233 15.15 9.26 -16.91
CA ARG A 233 16.31 8.84 -16.10
C ARG A 233 17.25 10.00 -15.80
N PHE A 234 17.70 10.08 -14.56
CA PHE A 234 18.88 10.86 -14.20
C PHE A 234 20.10 9.92 -14.14
N HIS A 235 21.14 10.20 -14.93
CA HIS A 235 22.26 9.31 -15.20
C HIS A 235 23.08 8.82 -13.99
N HIS A 236 22.80 9.29 -12.76
CA HIS A 236 23.73 9.18 -11.64
C HIS A 236 23.15 8.69 -10.31
N VAL A 237 21.83 8.48 -10.19
CA VAL A 237 21.22 8.32 -8.85
C VAL A 237 20.49 7.00 -8.66
N LEU A 238 19.85 6.43 -9.69
CA LEU A 238 19.05 5.20 -9.55
C LEU A 238 19.12 4.35 -10.82
N LEU A 239 19.35 3.04 -10.66
CA LEU A 239 19.20 2.05 -11.73
C LEU A 239 17.70 1.78 -11.90
N GLY A 240 16.99 2.61 -12.67
CA GLY A 240 15.55 2.44 -12.89
C GLY A 240 14.93 3.54 -13.73
N ASP A 241 13.76 3.24 -14.30
CA ASP A 241 12.91 4.26 -14.92
C ASP A 241 12.22 5.07 -13.82
N MET A 242 12.31 6.40 -13.93
CA MET A 242 11.64 7.34 -13.04
C MET A 242 10.37 7.85 -13.71
N TYR A 243 9.37 8.19 -12.90
CA TYR A 243 8.14 8.82 -13.36
C TYR A 243 7.63 9.79 -12.30
N LEU A 244 6.88 10.79 -12.72
CA LEU A 244 6.17 11.71 -11.84
C LEU A 244 4.71 11.29 -11.83
N GLU A 245 4.08 11.24 -10.66
CA GLU A 245 2.65 10.98 -10.57
C GLU A 245 1.92 12.17 -9.94
N LEU A 246 0.84 12.57 -10.59
CA LEU A 246 -0.09 13.55 -10.05
C LEU A 246 -1.38 12.81 -9.70
N LEU A 247 -1.70 12.79 -8.41
CA LEU A 247 -2.97 12.33 -7.90
C LEU A 247 -3.78 13.53 -7.41
N PRO A 248 -4.83 13.96 -8.16
CA PRO A 248 -5.66 15.08 -7.73
C PRO A 248 -6.27 14.81 -6.35
N GLY A 249 -6.10 15.76 -5.41
CA GLY A 249 -6.77 15.71 -4.10
C GLY A 249 -5.98 15.07 -2.96
N VAL A 250 -4.74 14.61 -3.16
CA VAL A 250 -3.93 14.00 -2.08
C VAL A 250 -2.44 14.36 -2.17
N PRO A 251 -1.77 14.75 -1.06
CA PRO A 251 -2.31 15.33 0.16
C PRO A 251 -2.70 16.81 -0.02
N HIS A 252 -2.28 17.43 -1.12
CA HIS A 252 -2.58 18.81 -1.44
C HIS A 252 -2.83 18.94 -2.96
N PRO A 253 -3.92 19.60 -3.40
CA PRO A 253 -4.28 19.71 -4.82
C PRO A 253 -3.21 20.42 -5.67
N GLU A 254 -2.30 21.17 -5.04
CA GLU A 254 -1.20 21.87 -5.71
C GLU A 254 0.13 21.09 -5.71
N HIS A 255 0.17 19.89 -5.12
CA HIS A 255 1.42 19.14 -4.93
C HIS A 255 1.40 17.85 -5.76
N CYS A 256 2.53 17.52 -6.40
CA CYS A 256 2.73 16.24 -7.06
C CYS A 256 3.43 15.27 -6.12
N THR A 257 3.13 13.97 -6.26
CA THR A 257 3.84 12.93 -5.51
C THR A 257 4.87 12.29 -6.42
N LEU A 258 6.13 12.29 -5.99
CA LEU A 258 7.24 11.72 -6.73
C LEU A 258 7.40 10.25 -6.33
N PHE A 259 7.14 9.34 -7.26
CA PHE A 259 7.38 7.91 -7.05
C PHE A 259 8.62 7.45 -7.79
N PHE A 260 9.39 6.58 -7.14
CA PHE A 260 10.57 5.95 -7.72
C PHE A 260 10.30 4.46 -7.84
N ARG A 261 10.35 3.93 -9.05
CA ARG A 261 10.31 2.47 -9.27
C ARG A 261 11.66 2.00 -9.72
N CYS A 262 12.40 1.43 -8.77
CA CYS A 262 13.54 0.60 -9.10
C CYS A 262 12.99 -0.72 -9.67
N ARG A 263 13.34 -1.03 -10.92
CA ARG A 263 13.19 -2.38 -11.45
C ARG A 263 14.45 -3.18 -11.15
#